data_AF-A0A957MAX1-F1
#
_entry.id   AF-A0A957MAX1-F1
#
_cell.length_a   1.000
_cell.length_b   1.000
_cell.length_c   1.000
_cell.angle_alpha   90.00
_cell.angle_beta   90.00
_cell.angle_gamma   90.00
#
_symmetry.space_group_name_H-M   'P 1'
#
loop_
_entity.id
_entity.type
_entity.pdbx_description
1 polymer ?
#
loop_
_entity_poly.entity_id
_entity_poly.type
_entity_poly.pdbx_seq_one_letter_code
_entity_poly.pdbx_strand_id
1 'polypeptide(L)'
;MKYLDEFRNPEIAGRLFDEIRAATTRPWAIMEVCGGQTHSIIRNGIDQLLPPEIELIHGPGCPVCVTPLAIIDKALAIAARPGVIFCSFGDMLRVPGSSKDLFTVKSEGGDVRIVYSPLDAVKLAQAHPDREIVFFGIGFETTAPANAMAV
;
A
#
# COMPACT_ATOMS: atom_id res chain seq x y z
N MET A 1 -20.79 10.83 4.55
CA MET A 1 -19.51 11.32 5.12
C MET A 1 -19.51 12.81 4.90
N LYS A 2 -19.37 13.63 5.95
CA LYS A 2 -19.32 15.09 5.81
C LYS A 2 -18.21 15.43 4.79
N TYR A 3 -18.44 16.39 3.89
CA TYR A 3 -17.51 16.84 2.84
C TYR A 3 -17.35 16.00 1.56
N LEU A 4 -17.99 14.84 1.41
CA LEU A 4 -17.86 14.07 0.15
C LEU A 4 -18.48 14.79 -1.06
N ASP A 5 -19.66 15.40 -0.89
CA ASP A 5 -20.39 16.04 -1.98
C ASP A 5 -19.75 17.37 -2.38
N GLU A 6 -19.19 18.10 -1.41
CA GLU A 6 -18.52 19.39 -1.63
C GLU A 6 -17.25 19.25 -2.47
N PHE A 7 -16.46 18.18 -2.23
CA PHE A 7 -15.23 17.92 -2.99
C PHE A 7 -15.44 17.06 -4.25
N ARG A 8 -16.67 16.58 -4.50
CA ARG A 8 -17.03 15.79 -5.70
C ARG A 8 -18.02 16.56 -6.58
N ASN A 9 -17.66 17.79 -6.90
CA ASN A 9 -18.46 18.67 -7.74
C ASN A 9 -17.78 18.88 -9.12
N PRO A 10 -18.43 18.46 -10.24
CA PRO A 10 -17.85 18.61 -11.57
C PRO A 10 -17.74 20.06 -12.03
N GLU A 11 -18.61 20.97 -11.57
CA GLU A 11 -18.54 22.40 -11.90
C GLU A 11 -17.29 23.04 -11.27
N ILE A 12 -17.02 22.70 -10.01
CA ILE A 12 -15.81 23.15 -9.31
C ILE A 12 -14.57 22.57 -10.00
N ALA A 13 -14.58 21.26 -10.32
CA ALA A 13 -13.48 20.62 -11.01
C ALA A 13 -13.19 21.26 -12.39
N GLY A 14 -14.23 21.55 -13.18
CA GLY A 14 -14.09 22.23 -14.47
C GLY A 14 -13.43 23.60 -14.34
N ARG A 15 -13.88 24.42 -13.39
CA ARG A 15 -13.26 25.72 -13.10
C ARG A 15 -11.80 25.61 -12.68
N LEU A 16 -11.46 24.61 -11.86
CA LEU A 16 -10.06 24.36 -11.47
C LEU A 16 -9.19 24.00 -12.67
N PHE A 17 -9.69 23.21 -13.63
CA PHE A 17 -8.95 22.93 -14.85
C PHE A 17 -8.73 24.17 -15.72
N ASP A 18 -9.71 25.07 -15.79
CA ASP A 18 -9.56 26.35 -16.50
C ASP A 18 -8.50 27.24 -15.83
N GLU A 19 -8.50 27.31 -14.50
CA GLU A 19 -7.48 28.04 -13.73
C GLU A 19 -6.09 27.42 -13.91
N ILE A 20 -5.97 26.09 -13.91
CA ILE A 20 -4.72 25.37 -14.17
C ILE A 20 -4.22 25.68 -15.59
N ARG A 21 -5.09 25.63 -16.62
CA ARG A 21 -4.72 26.00 -18.00
C ARG A 21 -4.19 27.44 -18.05
N ALA A 22 -4.88 28.39 -17.44
CA ALA A 22 -4.48 29.79 -17.43
C ALA A 22 -3.15 30.04 -16.69
N ALA A 23 -2.88 29.29 -15.62
CA ALA A 23 -1.65 29.40 -14.83
C ALA A 23 -0.44 28.67 -15.44
N THR A 24 -0.66 27.79 -16.41
CA THR A 24 0.40 26.98 -17.02
C THR A 24 1.16 27.80 -18.07
N THR A 25 2.29 28.38 -17.68
CA THR A 25 3.10 29.25 -18.56
C THR A 25 4.32 28.56 -19.20
N ARG A 26 4.58 27.31 -18.81
CA ARG A 26 5.73 26.50 -19.26
C ARG A 26 5.48 25.01 -18.98
N PRO A 27 6.30 24.11 -19.53
CA PRO A 27 6.25 22.71 -19.15
C PRO A 27 6.54 22.49 -17.66
N TRP A 28 5.76 21.61 -17.02
CA TRP A 28 5.93 21.20 -15.62
C TRP A 28 5.91 19.68 -15.50
N ALA A 29 6.80 19.16 -14.66
CA ALA A 29 6.76 17.78 -14.22
C ALA A 29 6.34 17.76 -12.75
N ILE A 30 5.21 17.12 -12.43
CA ILE A 30 4.64 17.04 -11.09
C ILE A 30 4.59 15.59 -10.67
N MET A 31 5.29 15.24 -9.58
CA MET A 31 5.30 13.89 -9.05
C MET A 31 4.39 13.77 -7.83
N GLU A 32 3.53 12.77 -7.82
CA GLU A 32 2.85 12.29 -6.62
C GLU A 32 3.51 11.00 -6.09
N VAL A 33 3.40 10.75 -4.79
CA VAL A 33 4.02 9.59 -4.13
C VAL A 33 3.01 8.91 -3.21
N CYS A 34 1.79 8.72 -3.71
CA CYS A 34 0.71 8.06 -2.99
C CYS A 34 -0.14 7.23 -3.94
N GLY A 35 -0.11 5.90 -3.80
CA GLY A 35 -0.92 5.02 -4.66
C GLY A 35 -2.43 5.34 -4.64
N GLY A 36 -2.94 5.89 -3.54
CA GLY A 36 -4.31 6.40 -3.46
C GLY A 36 -4.57 7.60 -4.37
N GLN A 37 -3.62 8.53 -4.46
CA GLN A 37 -3.67 9.66 -5.40
C GLN A 37 -3.54 9.16 -6.84
N THR A 38 -2.58 8.28 -7.14
CA THR A 38 -2.46 7.62 -8.45
C THR A 38 -3.80 7.02 -8.88
N HIS A 39 -4.42 6.22 -8.00
CA HIS A 39 -5.70 5.58 -8.26
C HIS A 39 -6.80 6.61 -8.54
N SER A 40 -6.90 7.66 -7.73
CA SER A 40 -7.89 8.73 -7.93
C SER A 40 -7.67 9.51 -9.21
N ILE A 41 -6.43 9.82 -9.60
CA ILE A 41 -6.09 10.54 -10.83
C ILE A 41 -6.55 9.73 -12.03
N ILE A 42 -6.10 8.48 -12.15
CA ILE A 42 -6.40 7.61 -13.29
C ILE A 42 -7.89 7.28 -13.35
N ARG A 43 -8.51 6.94 -12.20
CA ARG A 43 -9.93 6.56 -12.16
C ARG A 43 -10.85 7.68 -12.63
N ASN A 44 -10.48 8.93 -12.38
CA ASN A 44 -11.27 10.09 -12.78
C ASN A 44 -10.74 10.76 -14.06
N GLY A 45 -9.74 10.17 -14.73
CA GLY A 45 -9.15 10.70 -15.96
C GLY A 45 -8.52 12.09 -15.82
N ILE A 46 -8.05 12.46 -14.61
CA ILE A 46 -7.48 13.79 -14.35
C ILE A 46 -6.25 14.04 -15.22
N ASP A 47 -5.44 13.00 -15.43
CA ASP A 47 -4.28 12.98 -16.32
C ASP A 47 -4.62 13.38 -17.76
N GLN A 48 -5.82 13.05 -18.23
CA GLN A 48 -6.29 13.38 -19.58
C GLN A 48 -6.89 14.79 -19.69
N LEU A 49 -7.27 15.39 -18.56
CA LEU A 49 -7.91 16.70 -18.51
C LEU A 49 -6.90 17.85 -18.35
N LEU A 50 -5.70 17.55 -17.86
CA LEU A 50 -4.63 18.51 -17.68
C LEU A 50 -4.11 19.07 -19.03
N PRO A 51 -3.52 20.29 -19.02
CA PRO A 51 -2.78 20.80 -20.17
C PRO A 51 -1.64 19.85 -20.58
N PRO A 52 -1.33 19.71 -21.89
CA PRO A 52 -0.24 18.85 -22.37
C PRO A 52 1.15 19.28 -21.88
N GLU A 53 1.30 20.53 -21.42
CA GLU A 53 2.52 21.04 -20.80
C GLU A 53 2.75 20.47 -19.39
N ILE A 54 1.75 19.86 -18.76
CA ILE A 54 1.87 19.24 -17.43
C ILE A 54 2.04 17.74 -17.59
N GLU A 55 3.21 17.25 -17.24
CA GLU A 55 3.50 15.83 -17.07
C GLU A 55 3.23 15.42 -15.62
N LEU A 56 2.34 14.45 -15.43
CA LEU A 56 2.15 13.79 -14.14
C LEU A 56 3.06 12.56 -14.04
N ILE A 57 3.91 12.54 -13.01
CA ILE A 57 4.79 11.42 -12.71
C ILE A 57 4.22 10.65 -11.51
N HIS A 58 3.97 9.36 -11.72
CA HIS A 58 3.54 8.44 -10.66
C HIS A 58 4.76 7.88 -9.94
N GLY A 59 5.08 8.46 -8.79
CA GLY A 59 6.23 8.12 -7.98
C GLY A 59 6.05 6.82 -7.18
N PRO A 60 7.05 6.48 -6.34
CA PRO A 60 7.09 5.26 -5.55
C PRO A 60 6.14 5.28 -4.32
N GLY A 61 4.84 5.52 -4.54
CA GLY A 61 3.81 5.69 -3.51
C GLY A 61 3.20 4.39 -2.97
N CYS A 62 3.78 3.23 -3.27
CA CYS A 62 3.28 1.92 -2.88
C CYS A 62 4.30 1.22 -1.97
N PRO A 63 4.07 1.12 -0.64
CA PRO A 63 5.05 0.53 0.28
C PRO A 63 5.35 -0.94 -0.01
N VAL A 64 4.34 -1.68 -0.46
CA VAL A 64 4.46 -3.08 -0.91
C VAL A 64 5.46 -3.18 -2.07
N CYS A 65 5.29 -2.33 -3.08
CA CYS A 65 6.04 -2.34 -4.33
C CYS A 65 7.51 -1.94 -4.14
N VAL A 66 7.81 -1.11 -3.14
CA VAL A 66 9.17 -0.64 -2.83
C VAL A 66 9.85 -1.45 -1.72
N THR A 67 9.19 -2.50 -1.20
CA THR A 67 9.79 -3.36 -0.18
C THR A 67 10.99 -4.10 -0.80
N PRO A 68 12.20 -3.99 -0.21
CA PRO A 68 13.39 -4.62 -0.80
C PRO A 68 13.27 -6.13 -0.90
N LEU A 69 13.73 -6.73 -2.01
CA LEU A 69 13.72 -8.18 -2.23
C LEU A 69 14.33 -8.97 -1.06
N ALA A 70 15.45 -8.48 -0.52
CA ALA A 70 16.12 -9.12 0.62
C ALA A 70 15.27 -9.15 1.90
N ILE A 71 14.31 -8.23 2.06
CA ILE A 71 13.36 -8.23 3.19
C ILE A 71 12.25 -9.26 2.93
N ILE A 72 11.75 -9.34 1.69
CA ILE A 72 10.75 -10.34 1.28
C ILE A 72 11.32 -11.75 1.47
N ASP A 73 12.55 -12.02 1.05
CA ASP A 73 13.18 -13.32 1.21
C ASP A 73 13.33 -13.73 2.69
N LYS A 74 13.67 -12.77 3.56
CA LYS A 74 13.70 -13.00 5.01
C LYS A 74 12.31 -13.32 5.56
N ALA A 75 11.28 -12.59 5.13
CA ALA A 75 9.89 -12.85 5.49
C ALA A 75 9.44 -14.27 5.08
N LEU A 76 9.74 -14.68 3.85
CA LEU A 76 9.43 -16.02 3.34
C LEU A 76 10.16 -17.12 4.14
N ALA A 77 11.44 -16.90 4.46
CA ALA A 77 12.22 -17.82 5.27
C ALA A 77 11.67 -17.96 6.69
N ILE A 78 11.13 -16.89 7.28
CA ILE A 78 10.47 -16.92 8.60
C ILE A 78 9.11 -17.63 8.50
N ALA A 79 8.31 -17.30 7.48
CA ALA A 79 6.99 -17.88 7.26
C ALA A 79 7.02 -19.40 7.05
N ALA A 80 8.13 -19.94 6.53
CA ALA A 80 8.32 -21.37 6.32
C ALA A 80 8.78 -22.14 7.59
N ARG A 81 9.05 -21.46 8.71
CA ARG A 81 9.55 -22.11 9.93
C ARG A 81 8.42 -22.87 10.65
N PRO A 82 8.68 -24.11 11.11
CA PRO A 82 7.76 -24.81 12.00
C PRO A 82 7.49 -23.99 13.27
N GLY A 83 6.25 -24.03 13.77
CA GLY A 83 5.87 -23.32 14.99
C GLY A 83 5.55 -21.83 14.79
N VAL A 84 5.86 -21.25 13.62
CA VAL A 84 5.51 -19.85 13.30
C VAL A 84 4.07 -19.76 12.79
N ILE A 85 3.39 -18.67 13.15
CA ILE A 85 2.19 -18.16 12.47
C ILE A 85 2.56 -16.78 11.91
N PHE A 86 2.66 -16.70 10.59
CA PHE A 86 3.12 -15.51 9.89
C PHE A 86 1.95 -14.66 9.43
N CYS A 87 1.87 -13.43 9.92
CA CYS A 87 0.78 -12.50 9.67
C CYS A 87 1.24 -11.40 8.71
N SER A 88 0.44 -11.12 7.68
CA SER A 88 0.73 -10.06 6.71
C SER A 88 -0.56 -9.45 6.17
N PHE A 89 -0.47 -8.25 5.60
CA PHE A 89 -1.55 -7.71 4.77
C PHE A 89 -1.71 -8.54 3.49
N GLY A 90 -2.93 -8.54 2.94
CA GLY A 90 -3.32 -9.45 1.85
C GLY A 90 -2.64 -9.16 0.50
N ASP A 91 -2.31 -7.90 0.25
CA ASP A 91 -1.57 -7.44 -0.93
C ASP A 91 -0.15 -8.04 -1.00
N MET A 92 0.51 -8.17 0.14
CA MET A 92 1.87 -8.70 0.26
C MET A 92 1.96 -10.20 -0.03
N LEU A 93 0.85 -10.96 0.00
CA LEU A 93 0.91 -12.41 -0.19
C LEU A 93 1.36 -12.84 -1.59
N ARG A 94 1.16 -11.98 -2.60
CA ARG A 94 1.49 -12.24 -4.01
C ARG A 94 2.83 -11.65 -4.43
N VAL A 95 3.52 -10.96 -3.52
CA VAL A 95 4.77 -10.30 -3.89
C VAL A 95 5.86 -11.36 -3.99
N PRO A 96 6.51 -11.50 -5.17
CA PRO A 96 7.52 -12.52 -5.36
C PRO A 96 8.78 -12.19 -4.57
N GLY A 97 9.29 -13.18 -3.84
CA GLY A 97 10.69 -13.21 -3.43
C GLY A 97 11.57 -13.78 -4.55
N SER A 98 12.81 -14.13 -4.19
CA SER A 98 13.80 -14.66 -5.14
C SER A 98 13.40 -16.04 -5.70
N SER A 99 12.61 -16.83 -4.97
CA SER A 99 12.23 -18.19 -5.37
C SER A 99 10.74 -18.51 -5.29
N LYS A 100 9.99 -17.83 -4.41
CA LYS A 100 8.56 -18.05 -4.18
C LYS A 100 7.91 -16.83 -3.53
N ASP A 101 6.61 -16.90 -3.30
CA ASP A 101 5.82 -15.91 -2.57
C ASP A 101 5.16 -16.53 -1.32
N LEU A 102 4.47 -15.71 -0.52
CA LEU A 102 3.81 -16.15 0.72
C LEU A 102 2.62 -17.08 0.43
N PHE A 103 1.96 -16.95 -0.73
CA PHE A 103 0.92 -17.89 -1.16
C PHE A 103 1.50 -19.30 -1.37
N THR A 104 2.67 -19.38 -1.98
CA THR A 104 3.39 -20.64 -2.18
C THR A 104 3.80 -21.24 -0.84
N VAL A 105 4.39 -20.45 0.08
CA VAL A 105 4.71 -20.92 1.44
C VAL A 105 3.48 -21.46 2.16
N LYS A 106 2.34 -20.78 2.04
CA LYS A 106 1.06 -21.26 2.59
C LYS A 106 0.62 -22.58 1.98
N SER A 107 0.76 -22.75 0.66
CA SER A 107 0.42 -23.99 -0.05
C SER A 107 1.33 -25.17 0.33
N GLU A 108 2.57 -24.88 0.73
CA GLU A 108 3.56 -25.87 1.20
C GLU A 108 3.37 -26.24 2.69
N GLY A 109 2.34 -25.69 3.36
CA GLY A 109 1.99 -26.02 4.74
C GLY A 109 2.44 -24.99 5.80
N GLY A 110 3.02 -23.86 5.38
CA GLY A 110 3.27 -22.74 6.29
C GLY A 110 1.97 -22.09 6.78
N ASP A 111 1.90 -21.70 8.05
CA ASP A 111 0.73 -21.01 8.61
C ASP A 111 0.82 -19.51 8.33
N VAL A 112 0.37 -19.09 7.14
CA VAL A 112 0.29 -17.69 6.73
C VAL A 112 -1.14 -17.17 6.84
N ARG A 113 -1.33 -16.12 7.66
CA ARG A 113 -2.63 -15.48 7.94
C ARG A 113 -2.67 -14.06 7.42
N ILE A 114 -3.78 -13.73 6.77
CA ILE A 114 -4.07 -12.36 6.34
C ILE A 114 -4.66 -11.62 7.55
N VAL A 115 -4.12 -10.45 7.85
CA VAL A 115 -4.63 -9.56 8.89
C VAL A 115 -5.04 -8.21 8.30
N TYR A 116 -5.96 -7.52 8.94
CA TYR A 116 -6.38 -6.16 8.54
C TYR A 116 -5.85 -5.09 9.50
N SER A 117 -5.37 -5.50 10.67
CA SER A 117 -4.69 -4.65 11.64
C SER A 117 -3.53 -5.39 12.29
N PRO A 118 -2.42 -4.70 12.64
CA PRO A 118 -1.36 -5.27 13.47
C PRO A 118 -1.88 -5.84 14.80
N LEU A 119 -2.97 -5.28 15.35
CA LEU A 119 -3.62 -5.78 16.57
C LEU A 119 -4.23 -7.17 16.40
N ASP A 120 -4.54 -7.60 15.18
CA ASP A 120 -5.01 -8.97 14.95
C ASP A 120 -3.89 -9.99 15.18
N ALA A 121 -2.63 -9.63 14.89
CA ALA A 121 -1.48 -10.45 15.24
C ALA A 121 -1.30 -10.56 16.76
N VAL A 122 -1.55 -9.48 17.51
CA VAL A 122 -1.52 -9.50 18.99
C VAL A 122 -2.59 -10.44 19.55
N LYS A 123 -3.82 -10.40 19.02
CA LYS A 123 -4.89 -11.33 19.41
C LYS A 123 -4.50 -12.78 19.10
N LEU A 124 -3.89 -13.03 17.95
CA LEU A 124 -3.38 -14.35 17.59
C LEU A 124 -2.30 -14.83 18.56
N ALA A 125 -1.42 -13.94 19.03
CA ALA A 125 -0.39 -14.26 20.02
C ALA A 125 -0.99 -14.65 21.37
N GLN A 126 -2.05 -13.96 21.81
CA GLN A 126 -2.79 -14.32 23.02
C GLN A 126 -3.51 -15.67 22.89
N ALA A 127 -4.04 -15.99 21.71
CA ALA A 127 -4.78 -17.23 21.46
C ALA A 127 -3.87 -18.46 21.24
N HIS A 128 -2.61 -18.25 20.85
CA HIS A 128 -1.65 -19.30 20.54
C HIS A 128 -0.34 -19.11 21.32
N PRO A 129 -0.34 -19.27 22.65
CA PRO A 129 0.84 -19.01 23.50
C PRO A 129 2.00 -19.99 23.26
N ASP A 130 1.74 -21.11 22.59
CA ASP A 130 2.70 -22.14 22.21
C ASP A 130 3.36 -21.89 20.83
N ARG A 131 3.01 -20.78 20.16
CA ARG A 131 3.43 -20.46 18.79
C ARG A 131 4.15 -19.13 18.72
N GLU A 132 5.10 -19.01 17.80
CA GLU A 132 5.72 -17.73 17.47
C GLU A 132 4.85 -16.97 16.47
N ILE A 133 4.32 -15.82 16.88
CA ILE A 133 3.57 -14.95 15.97
C ILE A 133 4.49 -13.88 15.42
N VAL A 134 4.58 -13.80 14.09
CA VAL A 134 5.38 -12.80 13.40
C VAL A 134 4.46 -11.96 12.53
N PHE A 135 4.44 -10.65 12.75
CA PHE A 135 3.74 -9.71 11.88
C PHE A 135 4.71 -9.01 10.94
N PHE A 136 4.46 -9.09 9.64
CA PHE A 136 5.26 -8.42 8.63
C PHE A 136 4.82 -6.95 8.49
N GLY A 137 5.35 -6.12 9.40
CA GLY A 137 5.05 -4.69 9.48
C GLY A 137 5.66 -3.88 8.34
N ILE A 138 5.02 -3.93 7.17
CA ILE A 138 5.34 -3.08 6.02
C ILE A 138 4.48 -1.83 6.01
N GLY A 139 4.96 -0.78 5.35
CA GLY A 139 4.18 0.42 5.10
C GLY A 139 4.96 1.72 5.30
N PHE A 140 4.28 2.84 5.03
CA PHE A 140 4.80 4.19 5.19
C PHE A 140 4.37 4.80 6.54
N GLU A 141 4.56 6.11 6.71
CA GLU A 141 4.28 6.85 7.93
C GLU A 141 2.82 6.71 8.39
N THR A 142 1.87 6.52 7.48
CA THR A 142 0.45 6.32 7.82
C THR A 142 0.17 4.97 8.50
N THR A 143 0.98 3.95 8.23
CA THR A 143 0.86 2.63 8.85
C THR A 143 1.73 2.47 10.10
N ALA A 144 2.80 3.27 10.24
CA ALA A 144 3.72 3.18 11.36
C ALA A 144 3.04 3.33 12.75
N PRO A 145 2.07 4.26 12.97
CA PRO A 145 1.36 4.34 14.23
C PRO A 145 0.57 3.08 14.57
N ALA A 146 -0.11 2.47 13.59
CA ALA A 146 -0.85 1.23 13.81
C ALA A 146 0.09 0.07 14.16
N ASN A 147 1.26 0.00 13.52
CA ASN A 147 2.29 -0.99 13.86
C ASN A 147 2.84 -0.76 15.27
N ALA A 148 3.07 0.49 15.66
CA ALA A 148 3.56 0.85 16.99
C ALA A 148 2.57 0.50 18.11
N MET A 149 1.26 0.50 17.85
CA MET A 149 0.26 0.06 18.83
C MET A 149 0.34 -1.45 19.17
N ALA A 150 1.04 -2.23 18.34
CA ALA A 150 1.19 -3.68 18.52
C ALA A 150 2.51 -4.07 19.21
N VAL A 151 3.34 -3.10 19.63
CA VAL A 151 4.64 -3.28 20.30
C VAL A 151 4.61 -2.60 21.66
#